data_AF-A0A967FJN5-F1
#
_entry.id   AF-A0A967FJN5-F1
#
_cell.length_a   1.000
_cell.length_b   1.000
_cell.length_c   1.000
_cell.angle_alpha   90.00
_cell.angle_beta   90.00
_cell.angle_gamma   90.00
#
_symmetry.space_group_name_H-M   'P 1'
#
loop_
_entity.id
_entity.type
_entity.pdbx_description
1 polymer ?
#
loop_
_entity_poly.entity_id
_entity_poly.type
_entity_poly.pdbx_seq_one_letter_code
_entity_poly.pdbx_strand_id
1 'polypeptide(L)'
;MRTSVKSKILMLSWEFPPYVDGGLGRHVAELAPALAEQGVTVHVLTPYPEPIQSSEEISPGLIVHRANIAAIDQHADIYTQATRGNKYLVEVA
;
A
#
# COMPACT_ATOMS: atom_id res chain seq x y z
N MET A 1 18.70 -2.54 30.06
CA MET A 1 17.49 -2.08 29.34
C MET A 1 17.75 -2.21 27.85
N ARG A 2 17.00 -3.06 27.14
CA ARG A 2 17.03 -3.12 25.68
C ARG A 2 16.10 -2.01 25.21
N THR A 3 16.62 -0.99 24.53
CA THR A 3 15.78 0.05 23.93
C THR A 3 14.81 -0.64 22.97
N SER A 4 13.51 -0.48 23.22
CA SER A 4 12.47 -0.96 22.29
C SER A 4 12.63 -0.13 21.02
N VAL A 5 13.19 -0.74 19.97
CA VAL A 5 13.19 -0.12 18.64
C VAL A 5 11.73 -0.05 18.22
N LYS A 6 11.21 1.16 17.96
CA LYS A 6 9.92 1.30 17.30
C LYS A 6 10.07 0.69 15.90
N SER A 7 9.54 -0.51 15.71
CA SER A 7 9.59 -1.20 14.42
C SER A 7 8.82 -0.39 13.39
N LYS A 8 9.47 -0.10 12.26
CA LYS A 8 8.87 0.60 11.11
C LYS A 8 8.93 -0.31 9.89
N ILE A 9 7.81 -0.49 9.20
CA ILE A 9 7.70 -1.35 8.02
C ILE A 9 7.06 -0.61 6.85
N LEU A 10 7.48 -0.97 5.64
CA LEU A 10 6.79 -0.66 4.39
C LEU A 10 6.16 -1.95 3.86
N MET A 11 4.84 -1.96 3.73
CA MET A 11 4.05 -3.04 3.18
C MET A 11 3.66 -2.66 1.75
N LEU A 12 4.14 -3.43 0.78
CA LEU A 12 3.73 -3.28 -0.62
C LEU A 12 2.49 -4.14 -0.84
N SER A 13 1.39 -3.52 -1.26
CA SER A 13 0.16 -4.23 -1.59
C SER A 13 -0.41 -3.71 -2.90
N TRP A 14 -0.97 -4.58 -3.72
CA TRP A 14 -1.75 -4.17 -4.89
C TRP A 14 -3.15 -3.65 -4.52
N GLU A 15 -3.62 -4.00 -3.33
CA GLU A 15 -5.00 -3.80 -2.92
C GLU A 15 -5.04 -3.26 -1.49
N PHE A 16 -5.84 -2.21 -1.29
CA PHE A 16 -6.17 -1.69 0.03
C PHE A 16 -7.44 -0.84 -0.10
N PRO A 17 -8.41 -0.95 0.83
CA PRO A 17 -9.66 -0.20 0.77
C PRO A 17 -9.45 1.28 0.41
N PRO A 18 -10.25 1.88 -0.49
CA PRO A 18 -11.47 1.33 -1.07
C PRO A 18 -11.28 0.42 -2.30
N TYR A 19 -10.06 0.30 -2.85
CA TYR A 19 -9.80 -0.49 -4.07
C TYR A 19 -9.27 -1.88 -3.71
N VAL A 20 -10.14 -2.88 -3.87
CA VAL A 20 -9.88 -4.29 -3.55
C VAL A 20 -10.57 -5.14 -4.61
N ASP A 21 -9.79 -5.86 -5.42
CA ASP A 21 -10.29 -6.71 -6.52
C ASP A 21 -10.26 -8.21 -6.15
N GLY A 22 -9.56 -8.58 -5.08
CA GLY A 22 -9.33 -9.96 -4.64
C GLY A 22 -9.27 -10.16 -3.12
N GLY A 23 -8.94 -11.38 -2.70
CA GLY A 23 -8.92 -11.74 -1.27
C GLY A 23 -7.70 -11.21 -0.50
N LEU A 24 -6.61 -10.87 -1.20
CA LEU A 24 -5.36 -10.45 -0.57
C LEU A 24 -5.46 -9.05 0.04
N GLY A 25 -6.18 -8.13 -0.60
CA GLY A 25 -6.42 -6.79 -0.05
C GLY A 25 -7.13 -6.81 1.31
N ARG A 26 -8.03 -7.78 1.52
CA ARG A 26 -8.70 -7.97 2.81
C ARG A 26 -7.71 -8.35 3.92
N HIS A 27 -6.77 -9.25 3.63
CA HIS A 27 -5.76 -9.64 4.62
C HIS A 27 -4.85 -8.46 5.00
N VAL A 28 -4.49 -7.61 4.04
CA VAL A 28 -3.72 -6.39 4.31
C VAL A 28 -4.53 -5.39 5.15
N ALA A 29 -5.80 -5.21 4.81
CA ALA A 29 -6.71 -4.33 5.55
C ALA A 29 -6.97 -4.77 7.00
N GLU A 30 -6.83 -6.06 7.30
CA GLU A 30 -6.93 -6.61 8.66
C GLU A 30 -5.57 -6.59 9.38
N LEU A 31 -4.48 -6.94 8.69
CA LEU A 31 -3.14 -7.07 9.28
C LEU A 31 -2.50 -5.72 9.62
N ALA A 32 -2.59 -4.73 8.72
CA ALA A 32 -1.90 -3.45 8.89
C ALA A 32 -2.38 -2.68 10.15
N PRO A 33 -3.69 -2.56 10.44
CA PRO A 33 -4.16 -1.97 11.68
C PRO A 33 -3.73 -2.78 12.92
N ALA A 34 -3.81 -4.11 12.88
CA ALA A 34 -3.44 -4.97 14.00
C ALA A 34 -1.94 -4.85 14.37
N LEU A 35 -1.06 -4.60 13.39
CA LEU A 35 0.35 -4.30 13.63
C LEU A 35 0.55 -2.90 14.22
N ALA A 36 -0.21 -1.91 13.73
CA ALA A 36 -0.18 -0.54 14.26
C ALA A 36 -0.61 -0.48 15.73
N GLU A 37 -1.66 -1.22 16.10
CA GLU A 37 -2.12 -1.37 17.49
C GLU A 37 -1.07 -1.99 18.42
N GLN A 38 -0.15 -2.79 17.88
CA GLN A 38 0.99 -3.35 18.62
C GLN A 38 2.20 -2.39 18.69
N GLY A 39 2.06 -1.17 18.19
CA GLY A 39 3.09 -0.13 18.24
C GLY A 39 4.08 -0.15 17.07
N VAL A 40 3.81 -0.92 16.01
CA VAL A 40 4.58 -0.89 14.76
C VAL A 40 4.14 0.32 13.93
N THR A 41 5.07 1.11 13.42
CA THR A 41 4.72 2.12 12.41
C THR A 41 4.62 1.46 11.04
N VAL A 42 3.42 1.33 10.51
CA VAL A 42 3.10 0.65 9.26
C VAL A 42 2.85 1.68 8.17
N HIS A 43 3.60 1.58 7.09
CA HIS A 43 3.33 2.28 5.83
C HIS A 43 2.81 1.25 4.82
N VAL A 44 1.66 1.49 4.21
CA VAL A 44 1.14 0.68 3.10
C VAL A 44 1.31 1.48 1.82
N LEU A 45 2.06 0.99 0.85
CA LEU A 45 2.11 1.56 -0.50
C LEU A 45 1.22 0.72 -1.41
N THR A 46 0.23 1.36 -2.02
CA THR A 46 -0.78 0.70 -2.85
C THR A 46 -1.09 1.52 -4.11
N PRO A 47 -1.33 0.87 -5.27
CA PRO A 47 -1.81 1.55 -6.46
C PRO A 47 -3.13 2.30 -6.21
N TYR A 48 -3.31 3.37 -6.97
CA TYR A 48 -4.53 4.17 -7.01
C TYR A 48 -4.84 4.54 -8.47
N PRO A 49 -6.02 4.19 -8.99
CA PRO A 49 -6.33 4.36 -10.41
C PRO A 49 -6.67 5.80 -10.78
N GLU A 50 -6.97 6.66 -9.81
CA GLU A 50 -7.21 8.08 -10.04
C GLU A 50 -5.89 8.88 -9.99
N PRO A 51 -5.83 10.04 -10.67
CA PRO A 51 -4.61 10.85 -10.77
C PRO A 51 -4.28 11.62 -9.48
N ILE A 52 -4.38 10.95 -8.34
CA ILE A 52 -4.13 11.50 -7.01
C ILE A 52 -2.98 10.71 -6.40
N GLN A 53 -1.84 11.37 -6.21
CA GLN A 53 -0.82 10.89 -5.30
C GLN A 53 -1.12 11.47 -3.92
N SER A 54 -1.47 10.61 -2.98
CA SER A 54 -1.82 11.04 -1.62
C SER A 54 -1.19 10.12 -0.58
N SER A 55 -1.07 10.65 0.63
CA SER A 55 -0.73 9.87 1.82
C SER A 55 -1.73 10.23 2.90
N GLU A 56 -2.35 9.23 3.49
CA GLU A 56 -3.39 9.39 4.49
C GLU A 56 -3.03 8.57 5.73
N GLU A 57 -3.15 9.18 6.91
CA GLU A 57 -3.06 8.45 8.17
C GLU A 57 -4.46 7.88 8.47
N ILE A 58 -4.57 6.56 8.39
CA ILE A 58 -5.85 5.86 8.58
C ILE A 58 -6.15 5.69 10.08
N SER A 59 -5.11 5.43 10.87
CA SER A 59 -5.15 5.32 12.33
C SER A 59 -3.76 5.59 12.89
N PRO A 60 -3.62 5.83 14.21
CA PRO A 60 -2.32 6.11 14.81
C PRO A 60 -1.27 5.03 14.47
N GLY A 61 -0.24 5.43 13.72
CA GLY A 61 0.84 4.53 13.30
C GLY A 61 0.56 3.72 12.04
N LEU A 62 -0.55 3.94 11.33
CA LEU A 62 -0.86 3.37 10.02
C LEU A 62 -1.03 4.48 8.97
N ILE A 63 -0.11 4.53 8.01
CA ILE A 63 -0.12 5.48 6.90
C ILE A 63 -0.28 4.72 5.59
N VAL A 64 -1.21 5.14 4.74
CA VAL A 64 -1.42 4.58 3.41
C VAL A 64 -0.97 5.59 2.35
N HIS A 65 -0.07 5.16 1.47
CA HIS A 65 0.43 5.89 0.33
C HIS A 65 -0.24 5.37 -0.95
N ARG A 66 -0.93 6.27 -1.65
CA ARG A 66 -1.62 6.00 -2.90
C ARG A 66 -0.71 6.36 -4.07
N ALA A 67 -0.19 5.34 -4.73
CA ALA A 67 0.64 5.48 -5.92
C ALA A 67 -0.24 5.67 -7.16
N ASN A 68 -0.14 6.83 -7.80
CA ASN A 68 -0.90 7.15 -8.99
C ASN A 68 -0.47 6.25 -10.17
N ILE A 69 -1.31 5.28 -10.53
CA ILE A 69 -1.09 4.41 -11.68
C ILE A 69 -1.94 4.80 -12.90
N ALA A 70 -2.56 5.99 -12.91
CA ALA A 70 -3.42 6.44 -14.00
C ALA A 70 -2.69 6.53 -15.35
N ALA A 71 -1.36 6.70 -15.34
CA ALA A 71 -0.52 6.71 -16.54
C ALA A 71 -0.24 5.30 -17.11
N ILE A 72 -0.61 4.23 -16.38
CA ILE A 72 -0.49 2.86 -16.87
C ILE A 72 -1.69 2.57 -17.76
N ASP A 73 -1.40 2.15 -19.00
CA ASP A 73 -2.41 1.77 -19.98
C ASP A 73 -3.37 0.72 -19.42
N GLN A 74 -4.60 1.15 -19.11
CA GLN A 74 -5.66 0.32 -18.53
C GLN A 74 -6.26 -0.67 -19.55
N HIS A 75 -5.97 -0.49 -20.84
CA HIS A 75 -6.41 -1.39 -21.91
C HIS A 75 -5.41 -2.51 -22.20
N ALA A 76 -4.23 -2.47 -21.58
CA ALA A 76 -3.24 -3.53 -21.70
C ALA A 76 -3.69 -4.82 -21.02
N ASP A 77 -3.08 -5.94 -21.39
CA ASP A 77 -3.31 -7.21 -20.71
C ASP A 77 -2.85 -7.15 -19.24
N ILE A 78 -3.40 -8.04 -18.41
CA ILE A 78 -3.14 -8.07 -16.97
C ILE A 78 -1.65 -8.19 -16.62
N TYR A 79 -0.87 -8.92 -17.43
CA TYR A 79 0.57 -9.10 -17.17
C TYR A 79 1.34 -7.80 -17.43
N THR A 80 1.00 -7.09 -18.51
CA THR A 80 1.58 -5.78 -18.82
C THR A 80 1.21 -4.75 -17.76
N GLN A 81 -0.06 -4.70 -17.33
CA GLN A 81 -0.50 -3.80 -16.25
C GLN A 81 0.24 -4.09 -14.94
N ALA A 82 0.31 -5.37 -14.54
CA ALA A 82 1.00 -5.79 -13.33
C ALA A 82 2.49 -5.45 -13.35
N THR A 83 3.18 -5.74 -14.46
CA THR A 83 4.63 -5.50 -14.58
C THR A 83 4.95 -4.01 -14.55
N ARG A 84 4.18 -3.17 -15.26
CA ARG A 84 4.38 -1.72 -15.25
C ARG A 84 4.03 -1.11 -13.90
N GLY A 85 2.94 -1.58 -13.28
CA GLY A 85 2.52 -1.16 -11.94
C GLY A 85 3.59 -1.45 -10.90
N ASN A 86 4.14 -2.66 -10.90
CA ASN A 86 5.22 -3.05 -10.00
C ASN A 86 6.47 -2.19 -10.16
N LYS A 87 6.88 -1.90 -11.41
CA LYS A 87 8.03 -1.03 -11.66
C LYS A 87 7.79 0.37 -11.10
N TYR A 88 6.61 0.93 -11.34
CA TYR A 88 6.26 2.23 -10.80
C TYR A 88 6.24 2.25 -9.27
N LEU A 89 5.65 1.24 -8.63
CA LEU A 89 5.64 1.11 -7.16
C LEU A 89 7.07 1.08 -6.58
N VAL A 90 8.02 0.43 -7.25
CA VAL A 90 9.43 0.40 -6.83
C VAL A 90 10.10 1.77 -6.97
N GLU A 91 9.74 2.55 -7.99
CA GLU A 91 10.29 3.90 -8.20
C GLU A 91 9.82 4.92 -7.16
N VAL A 92 8.63 4.72 -6.59
CA VAL A 92 7.99 5.65 -5.64
C VAL A 92 8.04 5.20 -4.18
N ALA A 93 8.62 4.03 -3.91
CA ALA A 93 8.82 3.47 -2.56
C ALA A 93 9.99 4.14 -1.82
#